data_AF-A0A946CC96-F1
#
_entry.id   AF-A0A946CC96-F1
#
_cell.length_a   1.000
_cell.length_b   1.000
_cell.length_c   1.000
_cell.angle_alpha   90.00
_cell.angle_beta   90.00
_cell.angle_gamma   90.00
#
_symmetry.space_group_name_H-M   'P 1'
#
loop_
_entity.id
_entity.type
_entity.pdbx_description
1 polymer ?
#
loop_
_entity_poly.entity_id
_entity_poly.type
_entity_poly.pdbx_seq_one_letter_code
_entity_poly.pdbx_strand_id
1 'polypeptide(L)'
;STVPFMIPHSGAGGFEAAKNKEEAWTGFLDEREQLINEWDKLGKKVFVMTGDLHNSFAIKITDNVWEFCCGPHNSVNHVPKNDEMNRPATGIFDWGPRKCDIRWSSYILPDLERLQRLYPYFCVVQVNNVFNMPQKLGNKRLVAYPHPQIIFQYYNGRTGELAYAEAISLDR
;
A
#
# COMPACT_ATOMS: atom_id res chain seq x y z
N SER A 1 11.08 8.71 -7.24
CA SER A 1 10.27 8.41 -6.06
C SER A 1 9.15 7.47 -6.50
N THR A 2 8.79 6.45 -5.71
CA THR A 2 7.55 5.68 -5.91
C THR A 2 6.43 6.43 -5.20
N VAL A 3 5.68 7.22 -5.94
CA VAL A 3 4.63 8.12 -5.45
C VAL A 3 3.31 7.38 -5.21
N PRO A 4 2.42 7.84 -4.31
CA PRO A 4 1.16 7.17 -4.02
C PRO A 4 0.23 7.10 -5.25
N PHE A 5 -0.59 6.05 -5.34
CA PHE A 5 -1.43 5.76 -6.50
C PHE A 5 -2.88 6.22 -6.28
N MET A 6 -3.49 5.80 -5.16
CA MET A 6 -4.89 6.14 -4.85
C MET A 6 -5.05 7.31 -3.88
N ILE A 7 -4.12 7.48 -2.94
CA ILE A 7 -4.24 8.50 -1.88
C ILE A 7 -3.49 9.77 -2.28
N PRO A 8 -4.18 10.93 -2.37
CA PRO A 8 -3.56 12.19 -2.77
C PRO A 8 -2.67 12.76 -1.66
N HIS A 9 -1.65 13.50 -2.08
CA HIS A 9 -0.73 14.24 -1.21
C HIS A 9 -1.15 15.72 -1.17
N SER A 10 -2.22 16.06 -0.45
CA SER A 10 -2.79 17.43 -0.48
C SER A 10 -2.06 18.44 0.43
N GLY A 11 -1.20 17.98 1.35
CA GLY A 11 -0.48 18.83 2.31
C GLY A 11 0.92 18.34 2.65
N ALA A 12 1.78 19.20 3.18
CA ALA A 12 3.21 18.91 3.36
C ALA A 12 3.59 18.41 4.78
N GLY A 13 2.67 17.77 5.50
CA GLY A 13 2.98 17.20 6.81
C GLY A 13 3.30 18.28 7.85
N GLY A 14 2.61 19.43 7.75
CA GLY A 14 2.77 20.58 8.63
C GLY A 14 3.97 21.50 8.35
N PHE A 15 4.63 21.38 7.20
CA PHE A 15 5.60 22.37 6.72
C PHE A 15 4.89 23.38 5.79
N GLU A 16 5.32 24.65 5.77
CA GLU A 16 4.84 25.62 4.77
C GLU A 16 5.34 25.23 3.38
N ALA A 17 4.55 24.41 2.67
CA ALA A 17 4.73 24.18 1.24
C ALA A 17 3.55 24.78 0.47
N ALA A 18 3.78 25.05 -0.82
CA ALA A 18 2.83 25.68 -1.72
C ALA A 18 1.44 25.03 -1.70
N LYS A 19 0.39 25.84 -1.93
CA LYS A 19 -0.98 25.35 -2.12
C LYS A 19 -0.98 24.32 -3.27
N ASN A 20 -1.39 23.08 -2.97
CA ASN A 20 -1.40 21.90 -3.85
C ASN A 20 -0.03 21.29 -4.19
N LYS A 21 0.45 20.43 -3.28
CA LYS A 21 1.50 19.45 -3.54
C LYS A 21 0.92 18.13 -4.08
N GLU A 22 -0.11 18.19 -4.94
CA GLU A 22 -0.63 16.98 -5.60
C GLU A 22 0.42 16.43 -6.57
N GLU A 23 1.42 15.75 -6.03
CA GLU A 23 2.61 15.24 -6.70
C GLU A 23 2.55 13.72 -6.72
N ALA A 24 1.77 13.12 -7.61
CA ALA A 24 1.77 11.67 -7.82
C ALA A 24 0.89 11.26 -9.02
N TRP A 25 0.58 9.97 -9.14
CA TRP A 25 -0.50 9.44 -9.99
C TRP A 25 -1.87 10.04 -9.69
N THR A 26 -2.05 10.63 -8.51
CA THR A 26 -3.25 11.38 -8.16
C THR A 26 -3.37 12.69 -8.96
N GLY A 27 -2.26 13.29 -9.40
CA GLY A 27 -2.31 14.44 -10.33
C GLY A 27 -2.61 14.06 -11.79
N PHE A 28 -2.51 12.78 -12.16
CA PHE A 28 -2.64 12.25 -13.52
C PHE A 28 -3.79 11.24 -13.60
N LEU A 29 -5.01 11.72 -13.32
CA LEU A 29 -6.18 10.86 -13.12
C LEU A 29 -6.53 10.02 -14.35
N ASP A 30 -6.40 10.57 -15.56
CA ASP A 30 -6.73 9.84 -16.78
C ASP A 30 -5.72 8.71 -17.04
N GLU A 31 -4.42 9.01 -16.96
CA GLU A 31 -3.35 8.02 -17.11
C GLU A 31 -3.42 6.93 -16.04
N ARG A 32 -3.76 7.31 -14.80
CA ARG A 32 -3.97 6.36 -13.70
C ARG A 32 -5.09 5.38 -14.02
N GLU A 33 -6.23 5.85 -14.51
CA GLU A 33 -7.34 4.97 -14.90
C GLU A 33 -7.01 4.12 -16.13
N GLN A 34 -6.26 4.65 -17.10
CA GLN A 34 -5.76 3.85 -18.22
C GLN A 34 -4.92 2.67 -17.71
N LEU A 35 -4.01 2.89 -16.76
CA LEU A 35 -3.20 1.83 -16.16
C LEU A 35 -4.05 0.79 -15.42
N ILE A 36 -4.98 1.22 -14.56
CA ILE A 36 -5.87 0.31 -13.83
C ILE A 36 -6.65 -0.58 -14.83
N ASN A 37 -7.22 0.03 -15.87
CA ASN A 37 -7.99 -0.68 -16.87
C ASN A 37 -7.15 -1.66 -17.68
N GLU A 38 -5.90 -1.32 -18.03
CA GLU A 38 -4.99 -2.26 -18.70
C GLU A 38 -4.57 -3.41 -17.79
N TRP A 39 -4.31 -3.15 -16.51
CA TRP A 39 -3.95 -4.19 -15.54
C TRP A 39 -5.09 -5.16 -15.26
N ASP A 40 -6.33 -4.66 -15.17
CA ASP A 40 -7.51 -5.53 -15.00
C ASP A 40 -7.68 -6.51 -16.16
N LYS A 41 -7.34 -6.11 -17.39
CA LYS A 41 -7.40 -6.97 -18.59
C LYS A 41 -6.42 -8.14 -18.55
N LEU A 42 -5.39 -8.10 -17.71
CA LEU A 42 -4.40 -9.18 -17.62
C LEU A 42 -4.98 -10.48 -17.05
N GLY A 43 -6.13 -10.42 -16.37
CA GLY A 43 -6.72 -11.58 -15.69
C GLY A 43 -5.83 -12.15 -14.59
N LYS A 44 -4.95 -11.33 -14.02
CA LYS A 44 -3.99 -11.68 -12.96
C LYS A 44 -4.06 -10.64 -11.85
N LYS A 45 -3.67 -11.02 -10.63
CA LYS A 45 -3.48 -10.04 -9.56
C LYS A 45 -2.26 -9.17 -9.87
N VAL A 46 -2.43 -7.85 -9.75
CA VAL A 46 -1.41 -6.83 -9.96
C VAL A 46 -1.25 -6.04 -8.66
N PHE A 47 0.00 -5.90 -8.22
CA PHE A 47 0.35 -5.22 -6.97
C PHE A 47 1.21 -3.99 -7.31
N VAL A 48 0.67 -2.81 -7.06
CA VAL A 48 1.37 -1.52 -7.21
C VAL A 48 2.07 -1.22 -5.88
N MET A 49 3.40 -1.22 -5.89
CA MET A 49 4.21 -0.96 -4.70
C MET A 49 4.59 0.52 -4.65
N THR A 50 4.09 1.25 -3.66
CA THR A 50 4.26 2.71 -3.53
C THR A 50 4.94 3.13 -2.22
N GLY A 51 5.25 4.42 -2.11
CA GLY A 51 5.91 5.04 -0.97
C GLY A 51 5.58 6.55 -0.93
N ASP A 52 6.54 7.37 -0.51
CA ASP A 52 6.51 8.84 -0.52
C ASP A 52 5.51 9.51 0.45
N LEU A 53 4.28 9.02 0.58
CA LEU A 53 3.21 9.64 1.38
C LEU A 53 3.43 9.59 2.92
N HIS A 54 4.57 9.06 3.34
CA HIS A 54 4.95 8.78 4.73
C HIS A 54 3.91 8.07 5.60
N ASN A 55 2.94 7.39 5.00
CA ASN A 55 2.01 6.48 5.68
C ASN A 55 2.03 5.14 4.94
N SER A 56 1.66 4.08 5.65
CA SER A 56 1.59 2.72 5.10
C SER A 56 0.13 2.34 4.90
N PHE A 57 -0.17 1.60 3.83
CA PHE A 57 -1.53 1.16 3.57
C PHE A 57 -1.60 -0.02 2.60
N ALA A 58 -2.66 -0.80 2.77
CA ALA A 58 -3.12 -1.83 1.85
C ALA A 58 -4.47 -1.39 1.27
N ILE A 59 -4.51 -1.19 -0.05
CA ILE A 59 -5.69 -0.68 -0.75
C ILE A 59 -6.09 -1.66 -1.84
N LYS A 60 -7.34 -2.08 -1.81
CA LYS A 60 -7.99 -2.81 -2.89
C LYS A 60 -8.60 -1.79 -3.85
N ILE A 61 -8.10 -1.75 -5.09
CA ILE A 61 -8.57 -0.81 -6.12
C ILE A 61 -9.67 -1.48 -6.94
N THR A 62 -9.41 -2.71 -7.37
CA THR A 62 -10.35 -3.59 -8.07
C THR A 62 -10.22 -4.99 -7.49
N ASP A 63 -10.89 -5.98 -8.08
CA ASP A 63 -10.65 -7.37 -7.69
C ASP A 63 -9.23 -7.84 -8.03
N ASN A 64 -8.60 -7.25 -9.06
CA ASN A 64 -7.29 -7.66 -9.56
C ASN A 64 -6.17 -6.69 -9.24
N VAL A 65 -6.45 -5.40 -9.06
CA VAL A 65 -5.43 -4.36 -8.83
C VAL A 65 -5.45 -3.91 -7.38
N TRP A 66 -4.26 -3.89 -6.78
CA TRP A 66 -4.04 -3.52 -5.39
C TRP A 66 -2.88 -2.53 -5.29
N GLU A 67 -2.93 -1.64 -4.32
CA GLU A 67 -1.82 -0.78 -3.93
C GLU A 67 -1.34 -1.14 -2.52
N PHE A 68 -0.02 -1.26 -2.38
CA PHE A 68 0.66 -1.44 -1.10
C PHE A 68 1.72 -0.36 -0.93
N CYS A 69 1.50 0.55 0.02
CA CYS A 69 2.45 1.59 0.38
C CYS A 69 3.13 1.26 1.71
N CYS A 70 4.42 1.56 1.81
CA CYS A 70 5.15 1.52 3.08
C CYS A 70 5.80 2.88 3.34
N GLY A 71 5.44 3.49 4.48
CA GLY A 71 6.04 4.74 4.93
C GLY A 71 7.54 4.57 5.29
N PRO A 72 8.33 5.67 5.28
CA PRO A 72 9.74 5.64 5.61
C PRO A 72 9.95 5.50 7.12
N HIS A 73 11.18 5.14 7.51
CA HIS A 73 11.55 4.99 8.92
C HIS A 73 11.93 6.31 9.61
N ASN A 74 12.27 7.34 8.83
CA ASN A 74 12.96 8.55 9.29
C ASN A 74 12.25 9.85 8.93
N SER A 75 10.98 9.80 8.54
CA SER A 75 10.19 10.99 8.22
C SER A 75 8.93 11.04 9.07
N VAL A 76 8.39 12.26 9.21
CA VAL A 76 7.15 12.52 9.93
C VAL A 76 5.99 12.00 9.10
N ASN A 77 5.12 11.19 9.72
CA ASN A 77 3.90 10.71 9.09
C ASN A 77 2.92 11.87 8.84
N HIS A 78 2.25 11.84 7.69
CA HIS A 78 1.21 12.79 7.31
C HIS A 78 -0.06 12.58 8.16
N VAL A 79 -0.80 13.66 8.42
CA VAL A 79 -2.10 13.60 9.10
C VAL A 79 -3.18 13.48 8.03
N PRO A 80 -3.91 12.35 7.92
CA PRO A 80 -4.83 12.15 6.81
C PRO A 80 -5.88 13.26 6.66
N LYS A 81 -6.40 13.79 7.79
CA LYS A 81 -7.34 14.92 7.80
C LYS A 81 -6.82 16.17 7.10
N ASN A 82 -5.52 16.43 7.17
CA ASN A 82 -4.91 17.67 6.71
C ASN A 82 -4.17 17.49 5.37
N ASP A 83 -3.58 16.30 5.17
CA ASP A 83 -2.57 16.07 4.15
C ASP A 83 -3.00 15.03 3.09
N GLU A 84 -4.09 14.30 3.31
CA GLU A 84 -4.49 13.15 2.48
C GLU A 84 -6.00 13.13 2.18
N MET A 85 -6.57 14.31 1.95
CA MET A 85 -8.01 14.51 1.64
C MET A 85 -8.96 13.87 2.65
N ASN A 86 -8.55 13.77 3.92
CA ASN A 86 -9.36 13.22 5.01
C ASN A 86 -9.88 11.80 4.73
N ARG A 87 -9.07 10.97 4.06
CA ARG A 87 -9.37 9.54 3.89
C ARG A 87 -9.61 8.86 5.25
N PRO A 88 -10.44 7.81 5.32
CA PRO A 88 -10.60 7.02 6.53
C PRO A 88 -9.37 6.14 6.81
N ALA A 89 -9.29 5.60 8.03
CA ALA A 89 -8.27 4.59 8.38
C ALA A 89 -8.51 3.26 7.65
N THR A 90 -9.78 2.88 7.50
CA THR A 90 -10.25 1.70 6.76
C THR A 90 -11.59 1.97 6.09
N GLY A 91 -11.91 1.22 5.04
CA GLY A 91 -13.17 1.27 4.30
C GLY A 91 -13.07 2.09 3.01
N ILE A 92 -14.25 2.42 2.46
CA ILE A 92 -14.35 3.06 1.14
C ILE A 92 -13.85 4.50 1.19
N PHE A 93 -12.91 4.80 0.31
CA PHE A 93 -12.45 6.15 0.03
C PHE A 93 -12.89 6.55 -1.38
N ASP A 94 -13.49 7.73 -1.51
CA ASP A 94 -14.11 8.23 -2.73
C ASP A 94 -13.38 9.50 -3.19
N TRP A 95 -12.49 9.35 -4.17
CA TRP A 95 -11.68 10.46 -4.67
C TRP A 95 -11.27 10.29 -6.12
N GLY A 96 -11.40 11.38 -6.90
CA GLY A 96 -11.17 11.35 -8.34
C GLY A 96 -12.24 10.51 -9.07
N PRO A 97 -11.89 9.83 -10.18
CA PRO A 97 -12.85 9.08 -10.98
C PRO A 97 -13.25 7.71 -10.38
N ARG A 98 -12.63 7.26 -9.28
CA ARG A 98 -12.78 5.90 -8.76
C ARG A 98 -12.72 5.83 -7.24
N LYS A 99 -13.60 4.99 -6.67
CA LYS A 99 -13.54 4.56 -5.26
C LYS A 99 -12.56 3.41 -5.07
N CYS A 100 -11.87 3.38 -3.94
CA CYS A 100 -11.10 2.21 -3.50
C CYS A 100 -11.48 1.79 -2.08
N ASP A 101 -11.15 0.55 -1.72
CA ASP A 101 -11.33 0.02 -0.36
C ASP A 101 -9.98 -0.02 0.37
N ILE A 102 -9.81 0.87 1.35
CA ILE A 102 -8.65 0.88 2.23
C ILE A 102 -8.83 -0.26 3.23
N ARG A 103 -8.11 -1.36 3.02
CA ARG A 103 -8.16 -2.54 3.89
C ARG A 103 -7.53 -2.25 5.25
N TRP A 104 -6.42 -1.54 5.21
CA TRP A 104 -5.68 -1.08 6.38
C TRP A 104 -4.81 0.12 6.04
N SER A 105 -4.60 1.00 7.01
CA SER A 105 -3.59 2.05 6.91
C SER A 105 -3.02 2.43 8.28
N SER A 106 -1.78 2.92 8.29
CA SER A 106 -1.33 3.77 9.38
C SER A 106 -2.14 5.06 9.38
N TYR A 107 -2.53 5.51 10.57
CA TYR A 107 -3.41 6.65 10.74
C TYR A 107 -2.95 7.53 11.88
N ILE A 108 -2.75 8.81 11.58
CA ILE A 108 -2.30 9.81 12.54
C ILE A 108 -3.43 10.78 12.83
N LEU A 109 -3.77 10.94 14.11
CA LEU A 109 -4.80 11.87 14.53
C LEU A 109 -4.29 13.32 14.50
N PRO A 110 -5.17 14.30 14.20
CA PRO A 110 -4.77 15.69 14.01
C PRO A 110 -4.32 16.41 15.30
N ASP A 111 -4.63 15.84 16.46
CA ASP A 111 -4.26 16.34 17.80
C ASP A 111 -2.82 15.97 18.21
N LEU A 112 -2.18 15.05 17.51
CA LEU A 112 -0.76 14.73 17.73
C LEU A 112 0.13 15.88 17.21
N GLU A 113 1.02 16.39 18.04
CA GLU A 113 2.04 17.35 17.63
C GLU A 113 2.99 16.76 16.57
N ARG A 114 3.50 17.60 15.67
CA ARG A 114 4.26 17.15 14.48
C ARG A 114 5.40 16.18 14.82
N LEU A 115 6.21 16.49 15.83
CA LEU A 115 7.36 15.65 16.21
C LEU A 115 6.98 14.33 16.88
N GLN A 116 5.71 14.18 17.30
CA GLN A 116 5.19 12.93 17.88
C GLN A 116 4.65 11.97 16.82
N ARG A 117 4.58 12.37 15.54
CA ARG A 117 4.05 11.57 14.42
C ARG A 117 5.14 10.74 13.74
N LEU A 118 5.98 10.07 14.53
CA LEU A 118 7.10 9.25 14.04
C LEU A 118 6.80 7.77 14.27
N TYR A 119 5.85 7.22 13.53
CA TYR A 119 5.38 5.84 13.57
C TYR A 119 5.87 5.08 12.33
N PRO A 120 7.10 4.54 12.38
CA PRO A 120 7.67 3.81 11.25
C PRO A 120 7.04 2.44 11.09
N TYR A 121 6.99 1.95 9.86
CA TYR A 121 6.62 0.59 9.52
C TYR A 121 7.59 0.02 8.50
N PHE A 122 7.73 -1.30 8.48
CA PHE A 122 8.30 -2.03 7.34
C PHE A 122 7.31 -3.09 6.84
N CYS A 123 7.34 -3.35 5.54
CA CYS A 123 6.50 -4.35 4.90
C CYS A 123 7.34 -5.54 4.43
N VAL A 124 6.95 -6.76 4.82
CA VAL A 124 7.52 -8.01 4.34
C VAL A 124 6.51 -8.67 3.41
N VAL A 125 6.93 -8.91 2.17
CA VAL A 125 6.11 -9.60 1.16
C VAL A 125 6.53 -11.06 1.11
N GLN A 126 5.65 -11.96 1.56
CA GLN A 126 5.84 -13.40 1.45
C GLN A 126 5.14 -13.93 0.20
N VAL A 127 5.92 -14.54 -0.70
CA VAL A 127 5.41 -15.13 -1.94
C VAL A 127 5.43 -16.65 -1.84
N ASN A 128 4.24 -17.25 -1.74
CA ASN A 128 4.03 -18.69 -1.67
C ASN A 128 3.58 -19.20 -3.05
N ASN A 129 4.50 -19.27 -4.01
CA ASN A 129 4.21 -19.72 -5.38
C ASN A 129 4.87 -21.05 -5.76
N VAL A 130 5.81 -21.55 -4.96
CA VAL A 130 6.49 -22.83 -5.16
C VAL A 130 6.66 -23.58 -3.84
N PHE A 131 6.76 -24.91 -3.92
CA PHE A 131 7.17 -25.77 -2.80
C PHE A 131 8.38 -26.62 -3.18
N ASN A 132 9.17 -27.00 -2.17
CA ASN A 132 10.32 -27.88 -2.37
C ASN A 132 9.87 -29.35 -2.34
N MET A 133 10.02 -30.06 -3.46
CA MET A 133 9.70 -31.48 -3.57
C MET A 133 10.82 -32.23 -4.29
N PRO A 134 11.98 -32.42 -3.66
CA PRO A 134 13.10 -33.11 -4.29
C PRO A 134 12.82 -34.60 -4.47
N GLN A 135 13.54 -35.24 -5.40
CA GLN A 135 13.48 -36.70 -5.56
C GLN A 135 14.21 -37.46 -4.43
N LYS A 136 15.14 -36.80 -3.73
CA LYS A 136 15.87 -37.31 -2.57
C LYS A 136 15.83 -36.27 -1.45
N LEU A 137 15.57 -36.70 -0.22
CA LEU A 137 15.56 -35.82 0.95
C LEU A 137 16.90 -35.07 1.07
N GLY A 138 16.84 -33.79 1.43
CA GLY A 138 17.99 -32.88 1.49
C GLY A 138 18.29 -32.12 0.19
N ASN A 139 17.76 -32.56 -0.96
CA ASN A 139 17.94 -31.84 -2.23
C ASN A 139 16.89 -30.73 -2.43
N LYS A 140 17.00 -30.00 -3.56
CA LYS A 140 16.05 -28.96 -3.97
C LYS A 140 15.42 -29.26 -5.33
N ARG A 141 14.09 -29.19 -5.41
CA ARG A 141 13.32 -29.11 -6.67
C ARG A 141 12.08 -28.27 -6.42
N LEU A 142 12.00 -27.11 -7.06
CA LEU A 142 10.86 -26.21 -6.92
C LEU A 142 9.73 -26.66 -7.84
N VAL A 143 8.55 -26.87 -7.27
CA VAL A 143 7.32 -27.20 -7.99
C VAL A 143 6.32 -26.08 -7.74
N ALA A 144 5.67 -25.58 -8.79
CA ALA A 144 4.69 -24.51 -8.69
C ALA A 144 3.44 -24.94 -7.92
N TYR A 145 2.91 -24.06 -7.07
CA TYR A 145 1.57 -24.23 -6.52
C TYR A 145 0.52 -23.97 -7.61
N PRO A 146 -0.56 -24.77 -7.69
CA PRO A 146 -1.68 -24.49 -8.60
C PRO A 146 -2.38 -23.16 -8.28
N HIS A 147 -2.50 -22.82 -7.00
CA HIS A 147 -3.10 -21.58 -6.51
C HIS A 147 -2.08 -20.87 -5.60
N PRO A 148 -1.19 -20.04 -6.18
CA PRO A 148 -0.22 -19.29 -5.39
C PRO A 148 -0.91 -18.30 -4.44
N GLN A 149 -0.22 -17.97 -3.36
CA GLN A 149 -0.63 -16.96 -2.40
C GLN A 149 0.50 -15.94 -2.21
N ILE A 150 0.13 -14.69 -2.00
CA ILE A 150 1.02 -13.64 -1.52
C ILE A 150 0.47 -13.06 -0.22
N ILE A 151 1.36 -12.75 0.72
CA ILE A 151 1.01 -12.14 2.00
C ILE A 151 1.84 -10.88 2.19
N PHE A 152 1.19 -9.74 2.32
CA PHE A 152 1.80 -8.46 2.64
C PHE A 152 1.69 -8.23 4.14
N GLN A 153 2.81 -8.15 4.85
CA GLN A 153 2.83 -8.06 6.31
C GLN A 153 3.50 -6.76 6.75
N TYR A 154 2.74 -5.90 7.42
CA TYR A 154 3.24 -4.66 8.00
C TYR A 154 3.62 -4.87 9.45
N TYR A 155 4.83 -4.46 9.79
CA TYR A 155 5.36 -4.52 11.15
C TYR A 155 5.67 -3.13 11.65
N ASN A 156 5.47 -2.91 12.95
CA ASN A 156 5.91 -1.71 13.63
C ASN A 156 7.44 -1.63 13.55
N GLY A 157 7.96 -0.53 13.00
CA GLY A 157 9.41 -0.36 12.77
C GLY A 157 10.24 -0.17 14.03
N ARG A 158 9.62 0.04 15.21
CA ARG A 158 10.32 0.15 16.50
C ARG A 158 10.29 -1.15 17.28
N THR A 159 9.14 -1.84 17.30
CA THR A 159 8.96 -3.04 18.14
C THR A 159 9.11 -4.35 17.37
N GLY A 160 8.98 -4.33 16.04
CA GLY A 160 8.93 -5.52 15.21
C GLY A 160 7.61 -6.30 15.34
N GLU A 161 6.61 -5.75 16.04
CA GLU A 161 5.30 -6.39 16.19
C GLU A 161 4.50 -6.28 14.89
N LEU A 162 3.78 -7.36 14.55
CA LEU A 162 2.89 -7.38 13.40
C LEU A 162 1.72 -6.43 13.64
N ALA A 163 1.56 -5.44 12.74
CA ALA A 163 0.47 -4.48 12.78
C ALA A 163 -0.69 -4.90 11.86
N TYR A 164 -0.38 -5.48 10.70
CA TYR A 164 -1.39 -5.91 9.74
C TYR A 164 -0.83 -6.96 8.78
N ALA A 165 -1.70 -7.84 8.27
CA ALA A 165 -1.37 -8.75 7.18
C ALA A 165 -2.52 -8.84 6.18
N GLU A 166 -2.23 -8.64 4.89
CA GLU A 166 -3.16 -8.87 3.78
C GLU A 166 -2.73 -10.13 3.04
N ALA A 167 -3.60 -11.15 3.03
CA ALA A 167 -3.36 -12.38 2.29
C ALA A 167 -4.22 -12.41 1.02
N ILE A 168 -3.58 -12.53 -0.14
CA ILE A 168 -4.23 -12.58 -1.44
C ILE A 168 -3.91 -13.92 -2.09
N SER A 169 -4.95 -14.71 -2.35
CA SER A 169 -4.89 -16.02 -3.00
C SER A 169 -5.63 -15.97 -4.32
N LEU A 170 -5.20 -16.79 -5.28
CA LEU A 170 -6.02 -17.07 -6.46
C LEU A 170 -7.22 -17.94 -6.07
N ASP A 171 -8.33 -17.76 -6.77
CA ASP A 171 -9.54 -18.58 -6.60
C ASP A 171 -9.23 -20.06 -6.87
N ARG A 172 -9.97 -20.95 -6.17
CA ARG A 172 -9.82 -22.40 -6.25
C ARG A 172 -10.75 -23.01 -7.29
#